data_AF-A0AAX0IZX2-F1
#
_entry.id   AF-A0AAX0IZX2-F1
#
_cell.length_a   1.000
_cell.length_b   1.000
_cell.length_c   1.000
_cell.angle_alpha   90.00
_cell.angle_beta   90.00
_cell.angle_gamma   90.00
#
_symmetry.space_group_name_H-M   'P 1'
#
loop_
_entity.id
_entity.type
_entity.pdbx_description
1 polymer ?
#
loop_
_entity_poly.entity_id
_entity_poly.type
_entity_poly.pdbx_seq_one_letter_code
_entity_poly.pdbx_strand_id
1 'polypeptide(L)'
;MAYAQPCLGENRWGGTSITYTGITTARRWGQLETYGGKLVENIVQAIARDLLVTSMHAVAQARHKIVMHVHDEIVIDEPLDSGFTATDACELMSTLPAWAEGSPLDADGYECDYYRKD
;
A
#
# COMPACT_ATOMS: atom_id res chain seq x y z
N MET A 1 0.95 10.20 -4.33
CA MET A 1 -0.01 11.32 -4.22
C MET A 1 0.75 12.57 -3.85
N ALA A 2 0.37 13.75 -4.37
CA ALA A 2 1.00 15.01 -4.02
C ALA A 2 -0.05 16.13 -3.91
N TYR A 3 0.16 17.04 -2.97
CA TYR A 3 -0.62 18.26 -2.81
C TYR A 3 0.16 19.40 -3.45
N ALA A 4 -0.20 19.78 -4.68
CA ALA A 4 0.54 20.82 -5.39
C ALA A 4 0.21 22.21 -4.84
N GLN A 5 1.24 23.02 -4.55
CA GLN A 5 1.09 24.37 -3.99
C GLN A 5 0.14 24.41 -2.77
N PRO A 6 0.42 23.64 -1.71
CA PRO A 6 -0.46 23.61 -0.55
C PRO A 6 -0.39 24.95 0.19
N CYS A 7 -1.53 25.45 0.63
CA CYS A 7 -1.63 26.67 1.43
C CYS A 7 -2.77 26.59 2.44
N LEU A 8 -2.80 27.54 3.37
CA LEU A 8 -3.97 27.76 4.22
C LEU A 8 -4.96 28.63 3.44
N GLY A 9 -6.21 28.20 3.42
CA GLY A 9 -7.33 28.89 2.81
C GLY A 9 -8.59 28.78 3.66
N GLU A 10 -9.72 29.11 3.05
CA GLU A 10 -11.04 29.01 3.66
C GLU A 10 -11.78 27.81 3.07
N ASN A 11 -12.38 26.98 3.92
CA ASN A 11 -13.19 25.85 3.51
C ASN A 11 -14.61 26.29 3.11
N ARG A 12 -15.40 25.34 2.59
CA ARG A 12 -16.81 25.56 2.21
C ARG A 12 -17.73 26.06 3.35
N TRP A 13 -17.28 26.03 4.61
CA TRP A 13 -18.02 26.46 5.80
C TRP A 13 -17.48 27.76 6.41
N GLY A 14 -16.55 28.45 5.76
CA GLY A 14 -15.97 29.71 6.25
C GLY A 14 -14.86 29.55 7.29
N GLY A 15 -14.39 28.33 7.55
CA GLY A 15 -13.31 28.06 8.49
C GLY A 15 -11.95 27.88 7.80
N THR A 16 -10.85 28.07 8.55
CA THR A 16 -9.51 27.80 8.03
C THR A 16 -9.33 26.32 7.65
N SER A 17 -8.75 26.05 6.49
CA SER A 17 -8.44 24.70 6.02
C SER A 17 -7.21 24.68 5.13
N ILE A 18 -6.66 23.49 4.90
CA ILE A 18 -5.60 23.26 3.92
C ILE A 18 -6.22 23.15 2.53
N THR A 19 -5.74 23.96 1.60
CA THR A 19 -6.10 23.91 0.18
C THR A 19 -4.88 23.59 -0.68
N TYR A 20 -5.12 23.07 -1.87
CA TYR A 20 -4.07 22.75 -2.83
C TYR A 20 -4.59 22.86 -4.27
N THR A 21 -3.69 23.10 -5.21
CA THR A 21 -4.01 23.17 -6.64
C THR A 21 -4.23 21.76 -7.21
N GLY A 22 -5.35 21.54 -7.91
CA GLY A 22 -5.65 20.26 -8.55
C GLY A 22 -6.76 20.36 -9.60
N ILE A 23 -7.08 19.23 -10.22
CA ILE A 23 -8.21 19.14 -11.16
C ILE A 23 -9.51 19.09 -10.37
N THR A 24 -10.34 20.12 -10.55
CA THR A 24 -11.68 20.22 -9.95
C THR A 24 -12.68 19.31 -10.67
N THR A 25 -13.88 19.17 -10.11
CA THR A 25 -15.00 18.44 -10.74
C THR A 25 -15.36 18.99 -12.13
N ALA A 26 -15.10 20.27 -12.39
CA ALA A 26 -15.24 20.91 -13.69
C ALA A 26 -14.12 20.54 -14.70
N ARG A 27 -13.23 19.60 -14.35
CA ARG A 27 -12.07 19.17 -15.14
C ARG A 27 -11.11 20.31 -15.52
N ARG A 28 -11.00 21.31 -14.65
CA ARG A 28 -10.06 22.45 -14.79
C ARG A 28 -9.22 22.56 -13.53
N TRP A 29 -8.02 23.12 -13.69
CA TRP A 29 -7.17 23.47 -12.56
C TRP A 29 -7.88 24.50 -11.67
N GLY A 30 -7.84 24.26 -10.36
CA GLY A 30 -8.40 25.14 -9.36
C GLY A 30 -7.96 24.72 -7.96
N GLN A 31 -8.44 25.44 -6.96
CA GLN A 31 -8.21 25.11 -5.56
C GLN A 31 -9.14 23.98 -5.11
N LEU A 32 -8.57 23.02 -4.40
CA LEU A 32 -9.26 21.92 -3.75
C LEU A 32 -9.00 22.01 -2.25
N GLU A 33 -10.04 21.82 -1.44
CA GLU A 33 -9.87 21.65 0.01
C GLU A 33 -9.53 20.19 0.35
N THR A 34 -8.76 20.00 1.41
CA THR A 34 -8.59 18.70 2.06
C THR A 34 -9.05 18.75 3.51
N TYR A 35 -9.06 17.61 4.18
CA TYR A 35 -9.51 17.47 5.57
C TYR A 35 -8.74 16.35 6.26
N GLY A 36 -8.78 16.33 7.60
CA GLY A 36 -8.00 15.40 8.43
C GLY A 36 -8.18 13.93 8.04
N GLY A 37 -9.42 13.48 7.81
CA GLY A 37 -9.68 12.08 7.41
C GLY A 37 -8.97 11.67 6.11
N LYS A 38 -8.96 12.52 5.08
CA LYS A 38 -8.24 12.26 3.83
C LYS A 38 -6.72 12.21 4.04
N LEU A 39 -6.18 13.04 4.93
CA LEU A 39 -4.75 13.04 5.25
C LEU A 39 -4.35 11.75 5.99
N VAL A 40 -5.15 11.36 6.99
CA VAL A 40 -4.92 10.11 7.75
C VAL A 40 -5.00 8.90 6.85
N GLU A 41 -6.02 8.81 5.98
CA GLU A 41 -6.15 7.75 4.98
C GLU A 41 -4.89 7.64 4.11
N ASN A 42 -4.41 8.77 3.58
CA ASN A 42 -3.22 8.79 2.73
C ASN A 42 -1.95 8.36 3.47
N ILE A 43 -1.80 8.74 4.74
CA ILE A 43 -0.66 8.34 5.58
C ILE A 43 -0.69 6.82 5.83
N VAL A 44 -1.85 6.29 6.23
CA VAL A 44 -2.01 4.85 6.51
C VAL A 44 -1.77 4.02 5.24
N GLN A 45 -2.33 4.43 4.10
CA GLN A 45 -2.10 3.74 2.83
C GLN A 45 -0.62 3.80 2.39
N ALA A 46 0.08 4.91 2.65
CA ALA A 46 1.50 5.03 2.34
C ALA A 46 2.34 4.07 3.21
N ILE A 47 2.07 4.02 4.52
CA ILE A 47 2.73 3.08 5.44
C ILE A 47 2.47 1.63 5.02
N ALA A 48 1.21 1.27 4.73
CA ALA A 48 0.86 -0.07 4.27
C ALA A 48 1.58 -0.43 2.96
N ARG A 49 1.72 0.52 2.02
CA ARG A 49 2.49 0.30 0.78
C ARG A 49 3.97 0.09 1.06
N ASP A 50 4.58 0.85 1.96
CA ASP A 50 6.01 0.70 2.29
C ASP A 50 6.29 -0.66 2.95
N LEU A 51 5.39 -1.14 3.82
CA LEU A 51 5.46 -2.49 4.38
C LEU A 51 5.36 -3.56 3.29
N LEU A 52 4.31 -3.51 2.45
CA LEU A 52 4.12 -4.47 1.36
C LEU A 52 5.31 -4.51 0.40
N VAL A 53 5.86 -3.36 0.02
CA VAL A 53 7.01 -3.30 -0.90
C VAL A 53 8.27 -3.89 -0.25
N THR A 54 8.43 -3.74 1.07
CA THR A 54 9.53 -4.37 1.81
C THR A 54 9.42 -5.89 1.75
N SER A 55 8.23 -6.42 2.03
CA SER A 55 7.90 -7.84 1.93
C SER A 55 8.11 -8.40 0.52
N MET A 56 7.62 -7.69 -0.51
CA MET A 56 7.83 -8.07 -1.91
C MET A 56 9.31 -8.10 -2.30
N HIS A 57 10.13 -7.19 -1.77
CA HIS A 57 11.59 -7.24 -1.97
C HIS A 57 12.21 -8.47 -1.32
N ALA A 58 11.79 -8.84 -0.11
CA ALA A 58 12.26 -10.05 0.56
C ALA A 58 11.97 -11.31 -0.27
N VAL A 59 10.73 -11.43 -0.78
CA VAL A 59 10.32 -12.52 -1.69
C VAL A 59 11.16 -12.55 -2.97
N ALA A 60 11.38 -11.39 -3.61
CA ALA A 60 12.21 -11.29 -4.81
C ALA A 60 13.69 -11.62 -4.54
N GLN A 61 14.23 -11.23 -3.38
CA GLN A 61 15.61 -11.56 -2.97
C GLN A 61 15.79 -13.06 -2.69
N ALA A 62 14.74 -13.71 -2.17
CA ALA A 62 14.67 -15.17 -2.03
C ALA A 62 14.49 -15.92 -3.37
N ARG A 63 14.38 -15.18 -4.49
CA ARG A 63 14.22 -15.68 -5.87
C ARG A 63 12.87 -16.31 -6.20
N HIS A 64 11.84 -15.98 -5.42
CA HIS A 64 10.47 -16.37 -5.71
C HIS A 64 9.81 -15.38 -6.67
N LYS A 65 9.00 -15.89 -7.59
CA LYS A 65 8.43 -15.10 -8.69
C LYS A 65 7.04 -14.59 -8.32
N ILE A 66 6.96 -13.33 -7.89
CA ILE A 66 5.68 -12.62 -7.76
C ILE A 66 5.12 -12.34 -9.16
N VAL A 67 3.96 -12.90 -9.48
CA VAL A 67 3.29 -12.72 -10.78
C VAL A 67 2.22 -11.62 -10.76
N MET A 68 1.64 -11.34 -9.60
CA MET A 68 0.71 -10.23 -9.38
C MET A 68 0.62 -9.87 -7.90
N HIS A 69 0.03 -8.72 -7.61
CA HIS A 69 -0.35 -8.32 -6.25
C HIS A 69 -1.69 -7.56 -6.30
N VAL A 70 -2.52 -7.73 -5.27
CA VAL A 70 -3.85 -7.12 -5.16
C VAL A 70 -4.04 -6.63 -3.74
N HIS A 71 -4.25 -5.33 -3.54
CA HIS A 71 -4.24 -4.72 -2.20
C HIS A 71 -2.93 -5.05 -1.45
N ASP A 72 -3.01 -5.88 -0.43
CA ASP A 72 -1.96 -6.42 0.43
C ASP A 72 -1.58 -7.88 0.12
N GLU A 73 -2.29 -8.52 -0.82
CA GLU A 73 -2.04 -9.88 -1.27
C GLU A 73 -0.97 -9.91 -2.38
N ILE A 74 -0.10 -10.92 -2.35
CA ILE A 74 0.80 -11.27 -3.46
C ILE A 74 0.49 -12.67 -3.96
N VAL A 75 0.68 -12.89 -5.27
CA VAL A 75 0.60 -14.23 -5.87
C VAL A 75 1.98 -14.60 -6.36
N ILE A 76 2.46 -15.76 -5.89
CA ILE A 76 3.76 -16.32 -6.25
C ILE A 76 3.53 -17.54 -7.14
N ASP A 77 4.24 -17.60 -8.25
CA ASP A 77 4.24 -18.72 -9.21
C ASP A 77 5.48 -19.56 -8.99
N GLU A 78 5.31 -20.76 -8.44
CA GLU A 78 6.39 -21.70 -8.09
C GLU A 78 6.23 -23.05 -8.80
N PRO A 79 7.35 -23.71 -9.17
CA PRO A 79 7.33 -25.12 -9.57
C PRO A 79 6.78 -26.03 -8.46
N LEU A 80 6.03 -27.07 -8.85
CA LEU A 80 5.46 -28.05 -7.92
C LEU A 80 6.51 -28.80 -7.08
N ASP A 81 7.77 -28.85 -7.54
CA ASP A 81 8.89 -29.50 -6.89
C ASP A 81 9.85 -28.53 -6.18
N SER A 82 9.49 -27.25 -6.06
CA SER A 82 10.30 -26.22 -5.39
C SER A 82 10.49 -26.46 -3.89
N GLY A 83 9.51 -27.11 -3.25
CA GLY A 83 9.45 -27.26 -1.79
C GLY A 83 9.11 -25.96 -1.05
N PHE A 84 8.82 -24.87 -1.77
CA PHE A 84 8.38 -23.61 -1.19
C PHE A 84 6.88 -23.66 -0.88
N THR A 85 6.52 -23.26 0.33
CA THR A 85 5.16 -23.38 0.86
C THR A 85 4.50 -22.01 1.09
N ALA A 86 3.18 -22.01 1.29
CA ALA A 86 2.49 -20.80 1.74
C ALA A 86 3.04 -20.26 3.07
N THR A 87 3.50 -21.14 3.97
CA THR A 87 4.12 -20.72 5.24
C THR A 87 5.42 -19.95 5.01
N ASP A 88 6.29 -20.44 4.11
CA ASP A 88 7.54 -19.74 3.75
C ASP A 88 7.23 -18.36 3.13
N ALA A 89 6.19 -18.28 2.30
CA ALA A 89 5.70 -17.01 1.75
C ALA A 89 5.21 -16.06 2.85
N CYS A 90 4.47 -16.56 3.85
CA CYS A 90 3.99 -15.75 4.96
C CYS A 90 5.13 -15.21 5.83
N GLU A 91 6.19 -16.01 6.06
CA GLU A 91 7.40 -15.55 6.77
C GLU A 91 8.07 -14.40 6.02
N LEU A 92 8.25 -14.54 4.71
CA LEU A 92 8.80 -13.47 3.87
C LEU A 92 7.89 -12.24 3.84
N MET A 93 6.57 -12.46 3.79
CA MET A 93 5.56 -11.40 3.81
C MET A 93 5.52 -10.62 5.13
N SER A 94 5.98 -11.22 6.21
CA SER A 94 6.08 -10.60 7.54
C SER A 94 7.41 -9.86 7.77
N THR A 95 8.25 -9.71 6.72
CA THR A 95 9.52 -8.99 6.81
C THR A 95 9.29 -7.50 7.05
N LEU A 96 9.84 -6.97 8.14
CA LEU A 96 9.73 -5.56 8.51
C LEU A 96 10.92 -4.73 8.02
N PRO A 97 10.70 -3.48 7.57
CA PRO A 97 11.77 -2.52 7.40
C PRO A 97 12.30 -2.05 8.78
N ALA A 98 13.55 -1.59 8.82
CA ALA A 98 14.21 -1.21 10.08
C ALA A 98 13.44 -0.14 10.90
N TRP A 99 12.69 0.75 10.26
CA TRP A 99 11.90 1.78 10.96
C TRP A 99 10.61 1.24 11.60
N ALA A 100 10.17 0.04 11.21
CA ALA A 100 8.95 -0.60 11.70
C ALA A 100 9.25 -1.78 12.66
N GLU A 101 10.48 -1.87 13.18
CA GLU A 101 10.88 -2.94 14.09
C GLU A 101 9.91 -3.06 15.28
N GLY A 102 9.48 -4.29 15.57
CA GLY A 102 8.52 -4.59 16.63
C GLY A 102 7.05 -4.37 16.26
N SER A 103 6.74 -3.97 15.03
CA SER A 103 5.36 -3.96 14.51
C SER A 103 4.80 -5.39 14.50
N PRO A 104 3.54 -5.62 14.96
CA PRO A 104 2.90 -6.93 14.91
C PRO A 104 2.37 -7.23 13.49
N LEU A 105 3.25 -7.19 12.49
CA LEU A 105 2.91 -7.57 11.13
C LEU A 105 2.84 -9.09 11.05
N ASP A 106 1.77 -9.59 10.44
CA ASP A 106 1.52 -11.02 10.23
C ASP A 106 0.93 -11.23 8.84
N ALA A 107 1.03 -12.45 8.32
CA ALA A 107 0.54 -12.81 7.00
C ALA A 107 -0.14 -14.18 7.03
N ASP A 108 -1.19 -14.33 6.24
CA ASP A 108 -1.87 -15.61 6.01
C ASP A 108 -1.94 -15.88 4.51
N GLY A 109 -1.97 -17.16 4.13
CA GLY A 109 -1.85 -17.56 2.74
C GLY A 109 -2.14 -19.04 2.52
N TYR A 110 -2.38 -19.39 1.27
CA TYR A 110 -2.70 -20.75 0.85
C TYR A 110 -2.08 -21.09 -0.50
N GLU A 111 -2.00 -22.38 -0.80
CA GLU A 111 -1.53 -22.91 -2.09
C GLU A 111 -2.71 -23.33 -2.95
N CYS A 112 -2.67 -23.00 -4.26
CA CYS A 112 -3.69 -23.42 -5.19
C CYS A 112 -3.17 -23.49 -6.63
N ASP A 113 -3.72 -24.41 -7.42
CA ASP A 113 -3.38 -24.59 -8.84
C ASP A 113 -3.84 -23.43 -9.74
N TYR A 114 -4.78 -22.61 -9.25
CA TYR A 114 -5.28 -21.45 -9.98
C TYR A 114 -5.71 -20.36 -9.01
N TYR A 115 -5.57 -19.11 -9.44
CA TYR A 115 -6.00 -17.95 -8.67
C TYR A 115 -7.48 -18.05 -8.31
N ARG A 116 -7.78 -17.96 -7.02
CA ARG A 116 -9.14 -17.82 -6.50
C ARG A 116 -9.16 -16.54 -5.70
N LYS A 117 -10.07 -15.65 -6.05
CA LYS A 117 -10.34 -14.50 -5.21
C LYS A 117 -11.29 -14.96 -4.12
N ASP A 118 -10.85 -14.87 -2.87
CA ASP A 118 -11.75 -14.96 -1.72
C ASP A 118 -12.56 -13.65 -1.57
#